data_AF-A0A136PYR0-F1
#
_entry.id   AF-A0A136PYR0-F1
#
_cell.length_a   1.000
_cell.length_b   1.000
_cell.length_c   1.000
_cell.angle_alpha   90.00
_cell.angle_beta   90.00
_cell.angle_gamma   90.00
#
_symmetry.space_group_name_H-M   'P 1'
#
loop_
_entity.id
_entity.type
_entity.pdbx_description
1 polymer ?
#
loop_
_entity_poly.entity_id
_entity_poly.type
_entity_poly.pdbx_seq_one_letter_code
_entity_poly.pdbx_strand_id
1 'polypeptide(L)'
;MQTLTLKAGELGRSWHAAHILLSILTLGWWLPIYGIHAAISAITRPTVAVEIPEGHRVEYRTGWPNVLGPDEYLEPRTAWEKVLRVAGYVSPVLIVAAVVAGNSRVGSW
;
A
#
# COMPACT_ATOMS: atom_id res chain seq x y z
N MET A 1 0.27 -2.55 -32.44
CA MET A 1 0.42 -3.48 -31.30
C MET A 1 1.83 -3.35 -30.74
N GLN A 2 1.95 -3.12 -29.43
CA GLN A 2 3.23 -2.90 -28.74
C GLN A 2 3.33 -3.83 -27.53
N THR A 3 4.48 -4.45 -27.29
CA THR A 3 4.72 -5.24 -26.08
C THR A 3 5.58 -4.43 -25.10
N LEU A 4 5.09 -4.26 -23.86
CA LEU A 4 5.80 -3.57 -22.78
C LEU A 4 6.11 -4.51 -21.62
N THR A 5 7.28 -4.34 -21.03
CA THR A 5 7.66 -5.02 -19.78
C THR A 5 7.38 -4.09 -18.61
N LEU A 6 6.40 -4.46 -17.78
CA LEU A 6 5.88 -3.61 -16.70
C LEU A 6 6.11 -4.26 -15.34
N LYS A 7 6.41 -3.45 -14.32
CA LYS A 7 6.50 -3.91 -12.93
C LYS A 7 5.11 -4.25 -12.41
N ALA A 8 4.97 -5.40 -11.77
CA ALA A 8 3.73 -5.88 -11.16
C ALA A 8 3.89 -6.10 -9.65
N GLY A 9 2.76 -6.14 -8.95
CA GLY A 9 2.68 -6.37 -7.50
C GLY A 9 2.54 -5.09 -6.66
N GLU A 10 1.97 -5.26 -5.47
CA GLU A 10 1.77 -4.18 -4.50
C GLU A 10 3.07 -3.87 -3.74
N LEU A 11 3.34 -2.58 -3.53
CA LEU A 11 4.38 -2.14 -2.60
C LEU A 11 3.84 -2.19 -1.17
N GLY A 12 4.49 -3.00 -0.32
CA GLY A 12 4.55 -2.79 1.13
C GLY A 12 3.25 -2.79 1.92
N ARG A 13 2.10 -3.18 1.34
CA ARG A 13 0.79 -2.98 1.96
C ARG A 13 0.62 -3.68 3.31
N SER A 14 1.21 -4.86 3.49
CA SER A 14 1.17 -5.63 4.75
C SER A 14 2.21 -5.16 5.78
N TRP A 15 3.31 -4.54 5.36
CA TRP A 15 4.41 -4.15 6.26
C TRP A 15 4.38 -2.67 6.65
N HIS A 16 3.63 -1.84 5.93
CA HIS A 16 3.56 -0.40 6.15
C HIS A 16 3.04 -0.06 7.55
N ALA A 17 1.93 -0.68 7.96
CA ALA A 17 1.34 -0.47 9.28
C ALA A 17 2.29 -0.87 10.42
N ALA A 18 2.99 -2.00 10.26
CA ALA A 18 3.97 -2.47 11.24
C ALA A 18 5.15 -1.49 11.38
N HIS A 19 5.69 -0.98 10.27
CA HIS A 19 6.80 -0.02 10.33
C HIS A 19 6.37 1.34 10.90
N ILE A 20 5.15 1.80 10.61
CA ILE A 20 4.60 3.00 11.24
C ILE A 20 4.46 2.78 12.74
N LEU A 21 3.88 1.66 13.16
CA LEU A 21 3.71 1.35 14.58
C LEU A 21 5.06 1.29 15.30
N LEU A 22 6.02 0.55 14.74
CA LEU A 22 7.38 0.46 15.28
C LEU A 22 8.05 1.83 15.31
N SER A 23 7.88 2.64 14.27
CA SER A 23 8.43 4.00 14.24
C SER A 23 7.82 4.88 15.32
N ILE A 24 6.53 4.78 15.61
CA ILE A 24 5.91 5.51 16.73
C ILE A 24 6.51 5.05 18.06
N LEU A 25 6.63 3.73 18.27
CA LEU A 25 7.16 3.14 19.50
C LEU A 25 8.66 3.42 19.72
N THR A 26 9.43 3.61 18.66
CA THR A 26 10.89 3.84 18.72
C THR A 26 11.30 5.25 18.28
N LEU A 27 10.40 6.23 18.37
CA LEU A 27 10.69 7.64 18.03
C LEU A 27 11.30 7.85 16.64
N GLY A 28 10.85 7.08 15.65
CA GLY A 28 11.22 7.21 14.24
C GLY A 28 12.37 6.31 13.77
N TRP A 29 13.02 5.54 14.65
CA TRP A 29 14.17 4.71 14.28
C TRP A 29 13.89 3.64 13.20
N TRP A 30 12.63 3.21 13.05
CA TRP A 30 12.23 2.25 12.02
C TRP A 30 11.91 2.87 10.65
N LEU A 31 11.88 4.21 10.52
CA LEU A 31 11.63 4.88 9.23
C LEU A 31 12.72 4.59 8.18
N PRO A 32 14.03 4.60 8.50
CA PRO A 32 15.07 4.22 7.54
C PRO A 32 14.96 2.75 7.10
N ILE A 33 14.67 1.84 8.04
CA ILE A 33 14.48 0.40 7.75
C ILE A 33 13.30 0.21 6.80
N TYR A 34 12.21 0.95 7.02
CA TYR A 34 11.07 0.97 6.11
C TYR A 34 11.48 1.43 4.70
N GLY A 35 12.28 2.49 4.60
CA GLY A 35 12.83 2.97 3.33
C GLY A 35 13.63 1.90 2.59
N ILE A 36 14.49 1.15 3.30
CA ILE A 36 15.29 0.05 2.74
C ILE A 36 14.37 -1.07 2.23
N HIS A 37 13.40 -1.52 3.02
CA HIS A 37 12.45 -2.56 2.58
C HIS A 37 11.62 -2.11 1.38
N ALA A 38 11.21 -0.84 1.33
CA ALA A 38 10.50 -0.27 0.20
C ALA A 38 11.37 -0.24 -1.06
N ALA A 39 12.64 0.15 -0.94
CA ALA A 39 13.60 0.15 -2.04
C ALA A 39 13.87 -1.27 -2.58
N ILE A 40 14.14 -2.23 -1.69
CA ILE A 40 14.30 -3.64 -2.06
C ILE A 40 13.05 -4.13 -2.79
N SER A 41 11.86 -3.91 -2.22
CA SER A 41 10.59 -4.29 -2.85
C SER A 41 10.41 -3.63 -4.22
N ALA A 42 10.78 -2.36 -4.37
CA ALA A 42 10.68 -1.67 -5.65
C ALA A 42 11.53 -2.33 -6.74
N ILE A 43 12.74 -2.78 -6.38
CA ILE A 43 13.70 -3.43 -7.27
C ILE A 43 13.28 -4.86 -7.58
N THR A 44 12.94 -5.65 -6.56
CA THR A 44 12.65 -7.09 -6.67
C THR A 44 11.24 -7.41 -7.13
N ARG A 45 10.37 -6.41 -7.28
CA ARG A 45 9.01 -6.61 -7.80
C ARG A 45 9.03 -7.36 -9.13
N PRO A 46 8.12 -8.34 -9.31
CA PRO A 46 8.02 -9.10 -10.56
C PRO A 46 7.76 -8.16 -11.73
N THR A 47 8.18 -8.58 -12.92
CA THR A 47 7.85 -7.91 -14.17
C THR A 47 6.99 -8.83 -15.02
N VAL A 48 6.02 -8.26 -15.71
CA VAL A 48 5.12 -8.97 -16.64
C VAL A 48 5.25 -8.36 -18.02
N ALA A 49 5.25 -9.19 -19.05
CA ALA A 49 5.12 -8.75 -20.43
C ALA A 49 3.63 -8.53 -20.73
N VAL A 50 3.31 -7.36 -21.27
CA VAL A 50 1.92 -6.95 -21.56
C VAL A 50 1.85 -6.50 -23.01
N GLU A 51 0.91 -7.09 -23.75
CA GLU A 51 0.59 -6.68 -25.11
C GLU A 51 -0.45 -5.57 -25.09
N ILE A 52 -0.16 -4.49 -25.81
CA ILE A 52 -0.98 -3.29 -25.86
C ILE A 52 -1.41 -3.08 -27.32
N PRO A 53 -2.69 -3.36 -27.64
CA PRO A 53 -3.22 -3.07 -28.96
C PRO A 53 -3.24 -1.57 -29.24
N GLU A 54 -3.39 -1.19 -30.51
CA GLU A 54 -3.45 0.22 -30.89
C GLU A 54 -4.66 0.92 -30.25
N GLY A 55 -4.49 2.17 -29.83
CA GLY A 55 -5.52 2.94 -29.12
C GLY A 55 -5.80 2.48 -27.69
N HIS A 56 -5.17 1.41 -27.20
CA HIS A 56 -5.31 0.96 -25.82
C HIS A 56 -4.32 1.69 -24.90
N ARG A 57 -4.66 1.74 -23.62
CA ARG A 57 -3.80 2.32 -22.57
C ARG A 57 -3.63 1.36 -21.41
N VAL A 58 -2.61 1.60 -20.59
CA VAL A 58 -2.36 0.80 -19.39
C VAL A 58 -2.68 1.62 -18.15
N GLU A 59 -3.53 1.07 -17.28
CA GLU A 59 -3.82 1.62 -15.96
C GLU A 59 -3.50 0.60 -14.86
N TYR A 60 -3.09 1.07 -13.69
CA TYR A 60 -2.71 0.20 -12.57
C TYR A 60 -3.81 0.04 -11.54
N ARG A 61 -4.17 -1.21 -11.22
CA ARG A 61 -5.05 -1.56 -10.10
C ARG A 61 -4.30 -2.48 -9.14
N THR A 62 -4.19 -2.06 -7.87
CA THR A 62 -3.58 -2.89 -6.80
C THR A 62 -2.21 -3.46 -7.20
N GLY A 63 -1.38 -2.61 -7.82
CA GLY A 63 -0.02 -3.00 -8.24
C GLY A 63 0.05 -3.80 -9.54
N TRP A 64 -1.06 -4.08 -10.20
CA TRP A 64 -1.10 -4.85 -11.45
C TRP A 64 -1.52 -3.98 -12.64
N PRO A 65 -0.86 -4.10 -13.80
CA PRO A 65 -1.25 -3.40 -15.02
C PRO A 65 -2.52 -4.02 -15.61
N ASN A 66 -3.44 -3.16 -16.07
CA ASN A 66 -4.65 -3.53 -16.80
C ASN A 66 -4.60 -2.79 -18.14
N VAL A 67 -4.78 -3.53 -19.23
CA VAL A 67 -4.89 -2.95 -20.57
C VAL A 67 -6.35 -2.62 -20.80
N LEU A 68 -6.63 -1.37 -21.11
CA LEU A 68 -7.98 -0.87 -21.33
C LEU A 68 -8.12 -0.39 -22.77
N GLY A 69 -9.24 -0.74 -23.39
CA GLY A 69 -9.66 -0.18 -24.66
C GLY A 69 -9.90 1.34 -24.61
N PRO A 70 -10.09 2.00 -25.77
CA PRO A 70 -10.31 3.44 -25.85
C PRO A 70 -11.47 3.95 -24.97
N ASP A 71 -12.55 3.16 -24.91
CA ASP A 71 -13.79 3.51 -24.20
C ASP A 71 -13.94 2.76 -22.86
N GLU A 72 -12.95 1.94 -22.49
CA GLU A 72 -12.95 1.21 -21.22
C GLU A 72 -12.30 2.04 -20.11
N TYR A 73 -12.78 1.87 -18.88
CA TYR A 73 -12.23 2.52 -17.70
C TYR A 73 -12.17 1.54 -16.54
N LEU A 74 -11.20 1.72 -15.64
CA LEU A 74 -11.20 1.00 -14.38
C LEU A 74 -12.39 1.46 -13.53
N GLU A 75 -13.21 0.51 -13.12
CA GLU A 75 -14.31 0.78 -12.20
C GLU A 75 -13.78 1.46 -10.92
N PRO A 76 -14.47 2.52 -10.44
CA PRO A 76 -14.14 3.13 -9.17
C PRO A 76 -14.14 2.10 -8.04
N ARG A 77 -13.16 2.22 -7.13
CA ARG A 77 -13.18 1.40 -5.91
C ARG A 77 -14.49 1.58 -5.17
N THR A 78 -15.06 0.47 -4.75
CA THR A 78 -16.21 0.43 -3.85
C THR A 78 -15.89 1.17 -2.55
N ALA A 79 -16.94 1.66 -1.87
CA ALA A 79 -16.78 2.31 -0.57
C ALA A 79 -16.04 1.39 0.43
N TRP A 80 -16.34 0.09 0.40
CA TRP A 80 -15.70 -0.89 1.27
C TRP A 80 -14.20 -1.05 1.01
N GLU A 81 -13.78 -1.14 -0.25
CA GLU A 81 -12.35 -1.19 -0.60
C GLU A 81 -11.60 0.07 -0.14
N LYS A 82 -12.24 1.24 -0.20
CA LYS A 82 -11.67 2.49 0.32
C LYS A 82 -11.53 2.43 1.84
N VAL A 83 -12.57 1.99 2.56
CA VAL A 83 -12.56 1.84 4.01
C VAL A 83 -11.48 0.88 4.47
N LEU A 84 -11.38 -0.32 3.88
CA LEU A 84 -10.34 -1.29 4.23
C LEU A 84 -8.93 -0.74 4.01
N ARG A 85 -8.75 0.06 2.95
CA ARG A 85 -7.47 0.71 2.67
C ARG A 85 -7.14 1.75 3.74
N VAL A 86 -8.08 2.62 4.10
CA VAL A 86 -7.90 3.63 5.15
C VAL A 86 -7.67 2.98 6.52
N ALA A 87 -8.44 1.95 6.86
CA ALA A 87 -8.32 1.22 8.12
C ALA A 87 -6.90 0.65 8.31
N GLY A 88 -6.29 0.12 7.26
CA GLY A 88 -4.90 -0.37 7.30
C GLY A 88 -3.87 0.72 7.62
N TYR A 89 -4.10 1.97 7.22
CA TYR A 89 -3.20 3.09 7.53
C TYR A 89 -3.44 3.71 8.92
N VAL A 90 -4.69 3.69 9.37
CA VAL A 90 -5.11 4.32 10.64
C VAL A 90 -4.95 3.36 11.83
N SER A 91 -4.90 2.05 11.59
CA SER A 91 -4.80 1.03 12.65
C SER A 91 -3.59 1.22 13.60
N PRO A 92 -2.38 1.63 13.17
CA PRO A 92 -1.28 1.87 14.12
C PRO A 92 -1.61 2.98 15.13
N VAL A 93 -2.22 4.07 14.66
CA VAL A 93 -2.60 5.21 15.51
C VAL A 93 -3.68 4.79 16.50
N LEU A 94 -4.68 4.02 16.05
CA LEU A 94 -5.74 3.52 16.92
C LEU A 94 -5.21 2.54 17.98
N ILE A 95 -4.26 1.67 17.62
CA ILE A 95 -3.59 0.76 18.57
C ILE A 95 -2.87 1.57 19.65
N VAL A 96 -2.08 2.58 19.26
CA VAL A 96 -1.38 3.44 20.22
C VAL A 96 -2.35 4.21 21.11
N ALA A 97 -3.41 4.78 20.54
CA ALA A 97 -4.44 5.49 21.31
C ALA A 97 -5.14 4.58 22.33
N ALA A 98 -5.45 3.33 21.96
CA ALA A 98 -6.04 2.35 22.87
C ALA A 98 -5.10 1.98 24.03
N VAL A 99 -3.81 1.81 23.75
CA VAL A 99 -2.78 1.54 24.78
C VAL A 99 -2.65 2.72 25.74
N VAL A 100 -2.59 3.95 25.23
CA VAL A 100 -2.49 5.16 26.07
C VAL A 100 -3.74 5.35 26.93
N ALA A 101 -4.94 5.23 26.32
CA ALA A 101 -6.20 5.35 27.04
C ALA A 101 -6.35 4.27 28.12
N GLY A 102 -5.99 3.02 27.82
CA GLY A 102 -5.98 1.92 28.78
C GLY A 102 -5.08 2.22 29.99
N ASN A 103 -3.85 2.66 29.77
CA ASN A 103 -2.91 2.99 30.85
C ASN A 103 -3.33 4.23 31.66
N SER A 104 -3.93 5.25 31.00
CA SER A 104 -4.42 6.45 31.70
C SER A 104 -5.53 6.16 32.71
N ARG A 105 -6.30 5.08 32.51
CA ARG A 105 -7.36 4.63 33.43
C ARG A 105 -6.82 3.83 34.63
N VAL A 106 -5.58 3.34 34.57
CA VAL A 106 -4.95 2.57 35.65
C VAL A 106 -4.21 3.48 36.63
N GLY A 107 -3.76 4.66 36.19
CA GLY A 107 -3.03 5.64 37.02
C GLY A 107 -3.89 6.65 37.77
N SER A 108 -5.22 6.60 37.66
CA SER A 108 -6.14 7.45 38.42
C SER A 108 -6.65 6.70 39.67
N TRP A 109 -5.81 6.60 40.69
CA TRP A 109 -6.16 6.21 42.06
C TRP A 109 -5.46 7.13 43.05
#